data_AF-A0A915XNE8-F1
#
_entry.id   AF-A0A915XNE8-F1
#
_cell.length_a   1.000
_cell.length_b   1.000
_cell.length_c   1.000
_cell.angle_alpha   90.00
_cell.angle_beta   90.00
_cell.angle_gamma   90.00
#
_symmetry.space_group_name_H-M   'P 1'
#
loop_
_entity.id
_entity.type
_entity.pdbx_description
1 polymer ?
#
loop_
_entity_poly.entity_id
_entity_poly.type
_entity_poly.pdbx_seq_one_letter_code
_entity_poly.pdbx_strand_id
1 'polypeptide(L)'
;MTEANQGTPHQMVGLQRASDGSDGRDGPDQLARLMELADTSGMMLFHSTRKQSYAMVPVGEGSRVLAVTSDEVGDWLGQRFYATYGVPPSAHALDVAVRALSGKARFGGEERDLFLRLGSRENSHVVEVDLGDEVGRAVQITASGWTVVPSATLMFRRPSAMAALPTPAPGGSLELLRPFVNASHDHFQRLVGFLVACCRPSGPYPILEITGPQGASKTTLARVIRALIDPSLATARSAPSNDRDLAIAAHNAYLLSFDNMSQISPQMSDALCRISTGGGWSGRALYHDAKEMVLEYSRPMVLNGIISLARRPDLLERTIPIELQPIKVRRSEDELWRDFGAVRPLILGALYDAVACSLSRRHLPEPTGLPRLADSAVWVHNAEPSLGWPPGTFINLMTEVRRNAARRALHEYDGLLAALICLVDSAHSAGGKEWKGTMSDLLTYLVKTEVGGLPNAPSGLGDLMRRLVPALAEEGIDVTFDRNRNTRFVLIGYRQLATEGVD
;
A
#
# COMPACT_ATOMS: atom_id res chain seq x y z
N MET A 1 -12.94 -76.70 -9.85
CA MET A 1 -11.58 -76.18 -9.61
C MET A 1 -11.76 -74.93 -8.77
N THR A 2 -12.21 -75.00 -7.50
CA THR A 2 -11.55 -75.63 -6.34
C THR A 2 -10.05 -75.34 -6.31
N GLU A 3 -9.67 -74.35 -5.49
CA GLU A 3 -8.72 -74.58 -4.40
C GLU A 3 -8.88 -73.48 -3.34
N ALA A 4 -8.79 -73.91 -2.09
CA ALA A 4 -8.98 -73.17 -0.86
C ALA A 4 -7.71 -73.33 -0.01
N ASN A 5 -7.33 -72.27 0.73
CA ASN A 5 -6.51 -72.25 1.98
C ASN A 5 -5.78 -70.91 2.07
N GLN A 6 -5.50 -70.29 3.21
CA GLN A 6 -5.78 -70.55 4.62
C GLN A 6 -5.54 -69.21 5.34
N GLY A 7 -6.30 -68.94 6.40
CA GLY A 7 -6.16 -67.70 7.16
C GLY A 7 -4.95 -67.70 8.11
N THR A 8 -4.51 -66.50 8.47
CA THR A 8 -3.94 -66.18 9.79
C THR A 8 -4.29 -64.73 10.17
N PRO A 9 -4.56 -64.42 11.45
CA PRO A 9 -5.17 -63.17 11.88
C PRO A 9 -4.12 -62.15 12.30
N HIS A 10 -4.20 -60.91 11.79
CA HIS A 10 -3.44 -59.81 12.35
C HIS A 10 -4.17 -59.24 13.58
N GLN A 11 -3.43 -59.27 14.69
CA GLN A 11 -3.79 -58.83 16.03
C GLN A 11 -4.35 -57.39 16.02
N MET A 12 -5.59 -57.24 16.48
CA MET A 12 -6.06 -56.00 17.07
C MET A 12 -5.32 -55.81 18.40
N VAL A 13 -4.48 -54.78 18.49
CA VAL A 13 -3.96 -54.31 19.77
C VAL A 13 -5.13 -53.66 20.50
N GLY A 14 -5.53 -54.28 21.61
CA GLY A 14 -6.68 -53.89 22.41
C GLY A 14 -6.50 -52.51 23.03
N LEU A 15 -7.38 -51.58 22.66
CA LEU A 15 -7.77 -50.49 23.55
C LEU A 15 -8.55 -51.13 24.71
N GLN A 16 -7.93 -51.18 25.89
CA GLN A 16 -8.63 -51.45 27.13
C GLN A 16 -9.72 -50.40 27.31
N ARG A 17 -10.98 -50.83 27.16
CA ARG A 17 -12.15 -50.07 27.62
C ARG A 17 -12.10 -50.04 29.14
N ALA A 18 -11.64 -48.92 29.69
CA ALA A 18 -12.04 -48.52 31.04
C ALA A 18 -13.52 -48.14 30.98
N SER A 19 -14.37 -49.06 31.43
CA SER A 19 -15.72 -48.75 31.84
C SER A 19 -15.66 -48.10 33.22
N ASP A 20 -15.89 -46.79 33.28
CA ASP A 20 -16.58 -46.19 34.40
C ASP A 20 -17.44 -45.04 33.87
N GLY A 21 -18.74 -45.19 34.05
CA GLY A 21 -19.74 -44.20 33.70
C GLY A 21 -19.79 -43.12 34.77
N SER A 22 -19.54 -41.88 34.36
CA SER A 22 -20.16 -40.69 34.94
C SER A 22 -20.20 -39.59 33.89
N ASP A 23 -21.24 -38.77 33.99
CA ASP A 23 -21.80 -37.91 32.95
C ASP A 23 -20.80 -36.96 32.25
N GLY A 24 -20.57 -37.19 30.94
CA GLY A 24 -19.97 -36.20 30.03
C GLY A 24 -20.90 -35.01 29.69
N ARG A 25 -21.90 -34.73 30.54
CA ARG A 25 -22.99 -33.75 30.31
C ARG A 25 -22.95 -32.55 31.26
N ASP A 26 -21.95 -32.43 32.14
CA ASP A 26 -21.85 -31.29 33.07
C ASP A 26 -21.00 -30.15 32.48
N GLY A 27 -21.67 -29.03 32.18
CA GLY A 27 -21.09 -27.82 31.61
C GLY A 27 -19.85 -27.22 32.30
N PRO A 28 -19.66 -27.34 33.63
CA PRO A 28 -18.44 -26.84 34.31
C PRO A 28 -17.16 -27.61 33.94
N ASP A 29 -17.27 -28.92 33.71
CA ASP A 29 -16.13 -29.78 33.39
C ASP A 29 -15.63 -29.53 31.95
N GLN A 30 -16.54 -29.25 31.01
CA GLN A 30 -16.16 -28.92 29.64
C GLN A 30 -15.35 -27.61 29.55
N LEU A 31 -15.71 -26.58 30.33
CA LEU A 31 -14.96 -25.32 30.37
C LEU A 31 -13.53 -25.55 30.88
N ALA A 32 -13.37 -26.27 31.99
CA ALA A 32 -12.05 -26.56 32.54
C ALA A 32 -11.15 -27.29 31.52
N ARG A 33 -11.70 -28.31 30.85
CA ARG A 33 -11.03 -29.06 29.78
C ARG A 33 -10.68 -28.20 28.56
N LEU A 34 -11.57 -27.31 28.12
CA LEU A 34 -11.29 -26.37 27.03
C LEU A 34 -10.14 -25.42 27.38
N MET A 35 -10.11 -24.90 28.61
CA MET A 35 -9.05 -24.02 29.10
C MET A 35 -7.72 -24.77 29.23
N GLU A 36 -7.74 -26.02 29.71
CA GLU A 36 -6.56 -26.89 29.77
C GLU A 36 -6.00 -27.19 28.36
N LEU A 37 -6.87 -27.51 27.39
CA LEU A 37 -6.45 -27.69 25.99
C LEU A 37 -5.83 -26.41 25.43
N ALA A 38 -6.40 -25.24 25.75
CA ALA A 38 -5.85 -23.97 25.33
C ALA A 38 -4.44 -23.74 25.92
N ASP A 39 -4.28 -23.93 27.23
CA ASP A 39 -3.02 -23.69 27.94
C ASP A 39 -1.92 -24.72 27.57
N THR A 40 -2.28 -25.98 27.28
CA THR A 40 -1.31 -27.05 26.91
C THR A 40 -0.99 -27.13 25.41
N SER A 41 -1.77 -26.46 24.57
CA SER A 41 -1.61 -26.52 23.11
C SER A 41 -0.35 -25.85 22.58
N GLY A 42 0.26 -24.93 23.33
CA GLY A 42 1.26 -23.97 22.81
C GLY A 42 0.65 -22.68 22.24
N MET A 43 -0.64 -22.42 22.47
CA MET A 43 -1.28 -21.14 22.17
C MET A 43 -0.63 -20.00 22.95
N MET A 44 -0.36 -18.88 22.27
CA MET A 44 0.12 -17.65 22.89
C MET A 44 -0.96 -16.56 22.79
N LEU A 45 -1.44 -16.09 23.94
CA LEU A 45 -2.38 -14.98 24.01
C LEU A 45 -1.63 -13.66 24.09
N PHE A 46 -2.08 -12.67 23.32
CA PHE A 46 -1.49 -11.34 23.31
C PHE A 46 -2.57 -10.31 22.93
N HIS A 47 -2.23 -9.03 23.00
CA HIS A 47 -3.12 -7.98 22.53
C HIS A 47 -2.38 -6.98 21.65
N SER A 48 -3.11 -6.32 20.76
CA SER A 48 -2.55 -5.20 19.98
C SER A 48 -2.37 -3.94 20.86
N THR A 49 -1.69 -2.93 20.33
CA THR A 49 -1.61 -1.56 20.91
C THR A 49 -2.99 -0.95 21.21
N ARG A 50 -4.06 -1.48 20.59
CA ARG A 50 -5.46 -1.06 20.79
C ARG A 50 -6.22 -1.91 21.81
N LYS A 51 -5.52 -2.79 22.53
CA LYS A 51 -6.11 -3.75 23.48
C LYS A 51 -7.18 -4.66 22.84
N GLN A 52 -7.08 -4.91 21.54
CA GLN A 52 -7.82 -6.00 20.88
C GLN A 52 -7.09 -7.31 21.14
N SER A 53 -7.83 -8.35 21.52
CA SER A 53 -7.30 -9.66 21.92
C SER A 53 -7.02 -10.56 20.72
N TYR A 54 -5.84 -11.17 20.69
CA TYR A 54 -5.40 -12.11 19.67
C TYR A 54 -4.79 -13.37 20.31
N ALA A 55 -4.83 -14.46 19.56
CA ALA A 55 -4.19 -15.72 19.90
C ALA A 55 -3.31 -16.16 18.72
N MET A 56 -2.04 -16.45 18.98
CA MET A 56 -1.22 -17.22 18.06
C MET A 56 -1.42 -18.70 18.40
N VAL A 57 -2.03 -19.45 17.48
CA VAL A 57 -2.34 -20.87 17.65
C VAL A 57 -1.46 -21.73 16.74
N PRO A 58 -1.03 -22.92 17.18
CA PRO A 58 -0.30 -23.86 16.32
C PRO A 58 -1.21 -24.50 15.26
N VAL A 59 -0.71 -24.60 14.03
CA VAL A 59 -1.36 -25.20 12.87
C VAL A 59 -0.31 -25.98 12.07
N GLY A 60 -0.40 -27.32 12.08
CA GLY A 60 0.64 -28.18 11.49
C GLY A 60 1.99 -27.96 12.18
N GLU A 61 3.04 -27.71 11.38
CA GLU A 61 4.39 -27.36 11.87
C GLU A 61 4.56 -25.85 12.14
N GLY A 62 3.57 -25.03 11.83
CA GLY A 62 3.63 -23.57 11.97
C GLY A 62 2.59 -23.01 12.94
N SER A 63 2.29 -21.73 12.78
CA SER A 63 1.35 -21.00 13.64
C SER A 63 0.53 -19.98 12.86
N ARG A 64 -0.64 -19.62 13.41
CA ARG A 64 -1.53 -18.58 12.86
C ARG A 64 -1.99 -17.64 13.96
N VAL A 65 -2.07 -16.36 13.63
CA VAL A 65 -2.68 -15.34 14.50
C VAL A 65 -4.17 -15.21 14.18
N LEU A 66 -5.00 -15.43 15.18
CA LEU A 66 -6.46 -15.34 15.11
C LEU A 66 -6.94 -14.25 16.08
N ALA A 67 -7.98 -13.51 15.71
CA ALA A 67 -8.66 -12.64 16.67
C ALA A 67 -9.42 -13.52 17.66
N VAL A 68 -9.25 -13.32 18.97
CA VAL A 68 -9.89 -14.21 19.96
C VAL A 68 -11.40 -14.14 19.86
N THR A 69 -11.95 -12.97 19.52
CA THR A 69 -13.39 -12.75 19.36
C THR A 69 -13.93 -13.20 18.00
N SER A 70 -13.12 -13.80 17.13
CA SER A 70 -13.60 -14.39 15.88
C SER A 70 -14.04 -15.84 16.09
N ASP A 71 -14.90 -16.33 15.21
CA ASP A 71 -15.36 -17.73 15.24
C ASP A 71 -14.18 -18.72 15.11
N GLU A 72 -13.06 -18.31 14.50
CA GLU A 72 -11.90 -19.17 14.23
C GLU A 72 -11.24 -19.75 15.49
N VAL A 73 -11.20 -19.01 16.61
CA VAL A 73 -10.63 -19.54 17.87
C VAL A 73 -11.59 -20.55 18.50
N GLY A 74 -12.89 -20.30 18.41
CA GLY A 74 -13.92 -21.26 18.83
C GLY A 74 -13.83 -22.55 18.02
N ASP A 75 -13.75 -22.45 16.70
CA ASP A 75 -13.63 -23.60 15.81
C ASP A 75 -12.34 -24.39 16.08
N TRP A 76 -11.22 -23.70 16.28
CA TRP A 76 -9.93 -24.33 16.59
C TRP A 76 -9.95 -25.07 17.94
N LEU A 77 -10.55 -24.49 18.99
CA LEU A 77 -10.73 -25.15 20.29
C LEU A 77 -11.71 -26.32 20.19
N GLY A 78 -12.82 -26.13 19.47
CA GLY A 78 -13.86 -27.15 19.29
C GLY A 78 -13.32 -28.38 18.56
N GLN A 79 -12.52 -28.18 17.51
CA GLN A 79 -11.87 -29.26 16.77
C GLN A 79 -10.91 -30.05 17.68
N ARG A 80 -10.11 -29.37 18.50
CA ARG A 80 -9.20 -30.03 19.46
C ARG A 80 -9.95 -30.79 20.53
N PHE A 81 -11.02 -30.21 21.07
CA PHE A 81 -11.87 -30.87 22.06
C PHE A 81 -12.48 -32.15 21.49
N TYR A 82 -13.02 -32.08 20.27
CA TYR A 82 -13.56 -33.25 19.58
C TYR A 82 -12.48 -34.32 19.31
N ALA A 83 -11.29 -33.91 18.87
CA ALA A 83 -10.18 -34.84 18.61
C ALA A 83 -9.71 -35.57 19.89
N THR A 84 -9.72 -34.89 21.04
CA THR A 84 -9.29 -35.46 22.33
C THR A 84 -10.37 -36.33 22.99
N TYR A 85 -11.63 -35.89 22.96
CA TYR A 85 -12.71 -36.52 23.74
C TYR A 85 -13.75 -37.28 22.91
N GLY A 86 -13.69 -37.19 21.56
CA GLY A 86 -14.61 -37.86 20.64
C GLY A 86 -16.03 -37.28 20.58
N VAL A 87 -16.31 -36.22 21.33
CA VAL A 87 -17.61 -35.51 21.37
C VAL A 87 -17.38 -34.01 21.27
N PRO A 88 -18.25 -33.26 20.57
CA PRO A 88 -18.10 -31.81 20.47
C PRO A 88 -18.42 -31.15 21.82
N PRO A 89 -17.77 -30.02 22.15
CA PRO A 89 -18.15 -29.24 23.33
C PRO A 89 -19.51 -28.59 23.11
N SER A 90 -20.20 -28.23 24.20
CA SER A 90 -21.40 -27.41 24.12
C SER A 90 -21.07 -25.98 23.64
N ALA A 91 -21.98 -25.38 22.87
CA ALA A 91 -21.81 -24.00 22.40
C ALA A 91 -21.62 -22.99 23.54
N HIS A 92 -22.30 -23.21 24.67
CA HIS A 92 -22.15 -22.39 25.87
C HIS A 92 -20.75 -22.50 26.49
N ALA A 93 -20.21 -23.71 26.66
CA ALA A 93 -18.86 -23.89 27.21
C ALA A 93 -17.80 -23.25 26.31
N LEU A 94 -17.96 -23.35 24.99
CA LEU A 94 -17.06 -22.75 24.01
C LEU A 94 -17.08 -21.21 24.06
N ASP A 95 -18.26 -20.59 24.10
CA ASP A 95 -18.42 -19.14 24.23
C ASP A 95 -17.79 -18.61 25.52
N VAL A 96 -18.03 -19.30 26.65
CA VAL A 96 -17.45 -18.93 27.95
C VAL A 96 -15.92 -19.07 27.91
N ALA A 97 -15.39 -20.13 27.30
CA ALA A 97 -13.94 -20.31 27.14
C ALA A 97 -13.33 -19.19 26.28
N VAL A 98 -13.89 -18.90 25.11
CA VAL A 98 -13.43 -17.81 24.22
C VAL A 98 -13.46 -16.46 24.94
N ARG A 99 -14.52 -16.17 25.70
CA ARG A 99 -14.62 -14.94 26.50
C ARG A 99 -13.55 -14.87 27.59
N ALA A 100 -13.27 -15.98 28.28
CA ALA A 100 -12.20 -16.06 29.27
C ALA A 100 -10.81 -15.84 28.64
N LEU A 101 -10.53 -16.48 27.50
CA LEU A 101 -9.31 -16.27 26.72
C LEU A 101 -9.17 -14.82 26.26
N SER A 102 -10.26 -14.21 25.81
CA SER A 102 -10.26 -12.80 25.39
C SER A 102 -9.89 -11.88 26.56
N GLY A 103 -10.39 -12.18 27.77
CA GLY A 103 -10.02 -11.47 29.00
C GLY A 103 -8.55 -11.66 29.38
N LYS A 104 -8.05 -12.91 29.37
CA LYS A 104 -6.64 -13.25 29.59
C LYS A 104 -5.73 -12.47 28.63
N ALA A 105 -6.03 -12.51 27.34
CA ALA A 105 -5.28 -11.80 26.30
C ALA A 105 -5.27 -10.28 26.51
N ARG A 106 -6.43 -9.67 26.76
CA ARG A 106 -6.57 -8.21 26.85
C ARG A 106 -5.85 -7.58 28.03
N PHE A 107 -5.89 -8.26 29.18
CA PHE A 107 -5.45 -7.69 30.46
C PHE A 107 -4.17 -8.32 31.01
N GLY A 108 -3.83 -9.54 30.58
CA GLY A 108 -2.61 -10.25 31.02
C GLY A 108 -1.67 -10.68 29.88
N GLY A 109 -2.10 -10.59 28.62
CA GLY A 109 -1.25 -10.88 27.46
C GLY A 109 -0.24 -9.75 27.19
N GLU A 110 0.85 -10.09 26.51
CA GLU A 110 1.84 -9.11 26.05
C GLU A 110 1.27 -8.20 24.97
N GLU A 111 1.68 -6.94 24.95
CA GLU A 111 1.39 -6.04 23.84
C GLU A 111 2.28 -6.38 22.64
N ARG A 112 1.69 -6.63 21.47
CA ARG A 112 2.45 -6.89 20.23
C ARG A 112 1.87 -6.16 19.03
N ASP A 113 2.75 -5.72 18.15
CA ASP A 113 2.36 -5.11 16.87
C ASP A 113 1.73 -6.12 15.93
N LEU A 114 0.71 -5.67 15.20
CA LEU A 114 0.02 -6.46 14.20
C LEU A 114 0.28 -5.95 12.80
N PHE A 115 0.59 -6.89 11.92
CA PHE A 115 0.84 -6.66 10.51
C PHE A 115 -0.20 -7.41 9.68
N LEU A 116 -0.38 -7.02 8.42
CA LEU A 116 -1.26 -7.73 7.48
C LEU A 116 -0.44 -8.63 6.57
N ARG A 117 0.36 -8.02 5.69
CA ARG A 117 1.12 -8.71 4.66
C ARG A 117 2.63 -8.60 4.84
N LEU A 118 3.09 -7.41 5.21
CA LEU A 118 4.51 -7.09 5.37
C LEU A 118 4.70 -6.25 6.64
N GLY A 119 5.83 -6.46 7.31
CA GLY A 119 6.18 -5.74 8.52
C GLY A 119 7.66 -5.81 8.87
N SER A 120 8.06 -5.03 9.87
CA SER A 120 9.36 -5.11 10.54
C SER A 120 9.14 -4.77 12.02
N ARG A 121 9.96 -5.32 12.91
CA ARG A 121 10.03 -4.80 14.28
C ARG A 121 10.66 -3.40 14.25
N GLU A 122 10.35 -2.60 15.26
CA GLU A 122 11.00 -1.31 15.45
C GLU A 122 12.52 -1.50 15.60
N ASN A 123 13.31 -0.64 14.96
CA ASN A 123 14.78 -0.70 14.90
C ASN A 123 15.38 -2.00 14.36
N SER A 124 14.55 -2.90 13.82
CA SER A 124 15.02 -4.13 13.20
C SER A 124 15.59 -3.86 11.81
N HIS A 125 16.46 -4.75 11.37
CA HIS A 125 17.04 -4.72 10.02
C HIS A 125 16.46 -5.84 9.16
N VAL A 126 15.30 -6.35 9.57
CA VAL A 126 14.62 -7.52 9.00
C VAL A 126 13.20 -7.13 8.62
N VAL A 127 12.85 -7.40 7.37
CA VAL A 127 11.50 -7.26 6.86
C VAL A 127 10.91 -8.66 6.73
N GLU A 128 9.72 -8.89 7.26
CA GLU A 128 9.00 -10.14 7.06
C GLU A 128 7.82 -9.92 6.13
N VAL A 129 7.61 -10.87 5.21
CA VAL A 129 6.43 -10.94 4.35
C VAL A 129 5.67 -12.23 4.63
N ASP A 130 4.44 -12.11 5.09
CA ASP A 130 3.54 -13.24 5.24
C ASP A 130 3.17 -13.81 3.86
N LEU A 131 3.44 -15.10 3.62
CA LEU A 131 3.02 -15.74 2.38
C LEU A 131 1.50 -15.96 2.35
N GLY A 132 0.81 -15.87 3.50
CA GLY A 132 -0.64 -16.02 3.57
C GLY A 132 -1.12 -17.44 3.24
N ASP A 133 -0.23 -18.43 3.34
CA ASP A 133 -0.57 -19.84 3.14
C ASP A 133 -1.09 -20.49 4.43
N GLU A 134 -1.70 -21.66 4.32
CA GLU A 134 -2.39 -22.30 5.46
C GLU A 134 -1.44 -22.70 6.60
N VAL A 135 -0.15 -22.88 6.31
CA VAL A 135 0.87 -23.38 7.24
C VAL A 135 1.63 -22.27 7.99
N GLY A 136 1.48 -20.99 7.60
CA GLY A 136 2.07 -19.88 8.36
C GLY A 136 3.47 -19.46 7.92
N ARG A 137 3.91 -19.84 6.72
CA ARG A 137 5.25 -19.50 6.22
C ARG A 137 5.37 -18.01 5.92
N ALA A 138 6.58 -17.49 6.09
CA ALA A 138 6.92 -16.11 5.77
C ALA A 138 8.26 -16.03 5.03
N VAL A 139 8.52 -14.88 4.41
CA VAL A 139 9.82 -14.54 3.85
C VAL A 139 10.50 -13.59 4.82
N GLN A 140 11.71 -13.92 5.28
CA GLN A 140 12.58 -13.01 6.02
C GLN A 140 13.57 -12.37 5.05
N ILE A 141 13.60 -11.04 5.01
CA ILE A 141 14.46 -10.25 4.13
C ILE A 141 15.39 -9.40 4.99
N THR A 142 16.67 -9.47 4.71
CA THR A 142 17.74 -8.73 5.41
C THR A 142 18.65 -8.04 4.39
N ALA A 143 19.65 -7.28 4.86
CA ALA A 143 20.64 -6.67 3.99
C ALA A 143 21.50 -7.69 3.20
N SER A 144 21.55 -8.96 3.60
CA SER A 144 22.31 -10.00 2.90
C SER A 144 21.48 -10.84 1.91
N GLY A 145 20.16 -10.63 1.85
CA GLY A 145 19.25 -11.40 1.01
C GLY A 145 18.01 -11.84 1.78
N TRP A 146 17.30 -12.83 1.24
CA TRP A 146 16.04 -13.32 1.79
C TRP A 146 15.97 -14.85 1.86
N THR A 147 15.10 -15.36 2.74
CA THR A 147 14.82 -16.79 2.89
C THR A 147 13.37 -17.03 3.27
N VAL A 148 12.82 -18.19 2.92
CA VAL A 148 11.50 -18.63 3.37
C VAL A 148 11.65 -19.36 4.70
N VAL A 149 10.93 -18.90 5.72
CA VAL A 149 10.91 -19.49 7.05
C VAL A 149 9.61 -20.24 7.32
N PRO A 150 9.63 -21.32 8.13
CA PRO A 150 8.44 -22.12 8.42
C PRO A 150 7.38 -21.36 9.22
N SER A 151 7.78 -20.36 10.00
CA SER A 151 6.87 -19.53 10.81
C SER A 151 7.42 -18.11 10.92
N ALA A 152 6.54 -17.12 10.81
CA ALA A 152 6.86 -15.70 11.00
C ALA A 152 7.27 -15.40 12.45
N THR A 153 8.19 -14.45 12.64
CA THR A 153 8.49 -13.90 13.98
C THR A 153 7.60 -12.71 14.33
N LEU A 154 6.94 -12.12 13.32
CA LEU A 154 5.94 -11.07 13.48
C LEU A 154 4.52 -11.63 13.59
N MET A 155 3.62 -10.83 14.16
CA MET A 155 2.20 -11.20 14.30
C MET A 155 1.40 -10.73 13.09
N PHE A 156 1.13 -11.63 12.14
CA PHE A 156 0.35 -11.33 10.95
C PHE A 156 -1.12 -11.72 11.10
N ARG A 157 -2.00 -10.70 11.14
CA ARG A 157 -3.44 -10.90 11.06
C ARG A 157 -3.82 -11.10 9.59
N ARG A 158 -4.56 -12.17 9.29
CA ARG A 158 -5.04 -12.49 7.94
C ARG A 158 -6.54 -12.27 7.83
N PRO A 159 -7.02 -11.23 7.13
CA PRO A 159 -8.42 -11.09 6.79
C PRO A 159 -8.90 -12.26 5.93
N SER A 160 -10.18 -12.64 6.03
CA SER A 160 -10.75 -13.80 5.32
C SER A 160 -10.59 -13.75 3.79
N ALA A 161 -10.55 -12.56 3.20
CA ALA A 161 -10.37 -12.38 1.76
C ALA A 161 -8.90 -12.44 1.31
N MET A 162 -7.93 -12.57 2.22
CA MET A 162 -6.51 -12.67 1.90
C MET A 162 -6.22 -13.99 1.19
N ALA A 163 -5.45 -13.95 0.11
CA ALA A 163 -4.98 -15.14 -0.60
C ALA A 163 -3.46 -15.29 -0.50
N ALA A 164 -2.98 -16.51 -0.75
CA ALA A 164 -1.57 -16.84 -0.67
C ALA A 164 -0.75 -16.20 -1.80
N LEU A 165 0.46 -15.75 -1.45
CA LEU A 165 1.55 -15.50 -2.39
C LEU A 165 2.20 -16.83 -2.78
N PRO A 166 2.68 -16.99 -4.02
CA PRO A 166 3.50 -18.14 -4.37
C PRO A 166 4.83 -18.06 -3.60
N THR A 167 5.44 -19.22 -3.36
CA THR A 167 6.78 -19.28 -2.80
C THR A 167 7.75 -18.57 -3.76
N PRO A 168 8.50 -17.55 -3.30
CA PRO A 168 9.45 -16.83 -4.16
C PRO A 168 10.59 -17.73 -4.61
N ALA A 169 11.13 -17.47 -5.79
CA ALA A 169 12.27 -18.20 -6.36
C ALA A 169 13.41 -17.24 -6.73
N PRO A 170 14.67 -17.57 -6.41
CA PRO A 170 15.83 -16.72 -6.73
C PRO A 170 16.15 -16.75 -8.23
N GLY A 171 17.01 -15.83 -8.67
CA GLY A 171 17.50 -15.78 -10.06
C GLY A 171 16.51 -15.20 -11.07
N GLY A 172 15.45 -14.54 -10.59
CA GLY A 172 14.49 -13.82 -11.42
C GLY A 172 14.93 -12.40 -11.76
N SER A 173 14.05 -11.68 -12.47
CA SER A 173 14.18 -10.25 -12.73
C SER A 173 12.80 -9.61 -12.77
N LEU A 174 12.69 -8.34 -12.35
CA LEU A 174 11.46 -7.57 -12.52
C LEU A 174 11.15 -7.27 -13.99
N GLU A 175 12.13 -7.40 -14.90
CA GLU A 175 11.89 -7.33 -16.35
C GLU A 175 10.98 -8.46 -16.85
N LEU A 176 10.86 -9.58 -16.11
CA LEU A 176 9.88 -10.63 -16.42
C LEU A 176 8.42 -10.13 -16.31
N LEU A 177 8.19 -8.98 -15.68
CA LEU A 177 6.88 -8.33 -15.64
C LEU A 177 6.54 -7.64 -16.96
N ARG A 178 7.53 -7.29 -17.79
CA ARG A 178 7.36 -6.49 -19.01
C ARG A 178 6.29 -7.01 -19.97
N PRO A 179 6.17 -8.33 -20.24
CA PRO A 179 5.15 -8.86 -21.14
C PRO A 179 3.71 -8.67 -20.66
N PHE A 180 3.50 -8.33 -19.38
CA PHE A 180 2.19 -8.14 -18.76
C PHE A 180 1.82 -6.66 -18.58
N VAL A 181 2.68 -5.74 -19.03
CA VAL A 181 2.53 -4.29 -18.85
C VAL A 181 2.64 -3.58 -20.19
N ASN A 182 1.54 -2.98 -20.64
CA ASN A 182 1.52 -2.24 -21.90
C ASN A 182 1.85 -0.75 -21.70
N ALA A 183 3.08 -0.46 -21.25
CA ALA A 183 3.52 0.90 -20.95
C ALA A 183 4.89 1.20 -21.60
N SER A 184 5.23 2.48 -21.73
CA SER A 184 6.58 2.90 -22.14
C SER A 184 7.63 2.43 -21.13
N HIS A 185 8.92 2.56 -21.48
CA HIS A 185 10.00 2.21 -20.56
C HIS A 185 9.94 2.99 -19.24
N ASP A 186 9.78 4.31 -19.31
CA ASP A 186 9.71 5.19 -18.14
C ASP A 186 8.50 4.87 -17.24
N HIS A 187 7.33 4.61 -17.85
CA HIS A 187 6.14 4.22 -17.10
C HIS A 187 6.27 2.84 -16.47
N PHE A 188 6.99 1.92 -17.12
CA PHE A 188 7.32 0.61 -16.54
C PHE A 188 8.27 0.76 -15.33
N GLN A 189 9.30 1.61 -15.42
CA GLN A 189 10.18 1.89 -14.28
C GLN A 189 9.43 2.54 -13.12
N ARG A 190 8.47 3.45 -13.39
CA ARG A 190 7.59 4.01 -12.36
C ARG A 190 6.74 2.92 -11.67
N LEU A 191 6.21 1.96 -12.42
CA LEU A 191 5.51 0.81 -11.87
C LEU A 191 6.42 -0.05 -10.98
N VAL A 192 7.63 -0.38 -11.44
CA VAL A 192 8.61 -1.13 -10.66
C VAL A 192 8.96 -0.40 -9.37
N GLY A 193 9.21 0.92 -9.44
CA GLY A 193 9.45 1.74 -8.26
C GLY A 193 8.28 1.73 -7.28
N PHE A 194 7.04 1.76 -7.77
CA PHE A 194 5.85 1.58 -6.93
C PHE A 194 5.82 0.22 -6.23
N LEU A 195 6.13 -0.88 -6.94
CA LEU A 195 6.17 -2.23 -6.34
C LEU A 195 7.23 -2.32 -5.23
N VAL A 196 8.42 -1.76 -5.46
CA VAL A 196 9.49 -1.72 -4.45
C VAL A 196 9.08 -0.86 -3.25
N ALA A 197 8.42 0.28 -3.48
CA ALA A 197 7.89 1.12 -2.41
C ALA A 197 6.79 0.43 -1.59
N CYS A 198 5.97 -0.42 -2.22
CA CYS A 198 4.99 -1.27 -1.53
C CYS A 198 5.64 -2.31 -0.62
N CYS A 199 6.95 -2.56 -0.72
CA CYS A 199 7.66 -3.46 0.17
C CYS A 199 8.49 -2.72 1.23
N ARG A 200 8.29 -1.41 1.40
CA ARG A 200 8.84 -0.69 2.55
C ARG A 200 8.08 -1.11 3.83
N PRO A 201 8.74 -1.30 4.99
CA PRO A 201 8.08 -1.77 6.22
C PRO A 201 7.04 -0.80 6.80
N SER A 202 7.28 0.49 6.60
CA SER A 202 6.44 1.57 7.09
C SER A 202 6.12 2.55 5.96
N GLY A 203 5.02 3.29 6.10
CA GLY A 203 4.71 4.42 5.23
C GLY A 203 5.52 5.68 5.57
N PRO A 204 5.39 6.74 4.77
CA PRO A 204 4.33 6.97 3.80
C PRO A 204 4.54 6.18 2.50
N TYR A 205 3.43 5.76 1.86
CA TYR A 205 3.43 5.00 0.61
C TYR A 205 2.89 5.83 -0.56
N PRO A 206 3.44 5.68 -1.78
CA PRO A 206 2.88 6.28 -2.97
C PRO A 206 1.52 5.69 -3.35
N ILE A 207 0.76 6.46 -4.12
CA ILE A 207 -0.46 6.03 -4.81
C ILE A 207 -0.11 5.80 -6.27
N LEU A 208 -0.38 4.63 -6.82
CA LEU A 208 -0.23 4.40 -8.26
C LEU A 208 -1.53 4.80 -8.96
N GLU A 209 -1.44 5.68 -9.94
CA GLU A 209 -2.56 5.98 -10.84
C GLU A 209 -2.31 5.36 -12.21
N ILE A 210 -3.23 4.51 -12.65
CA ILE A 210 -3.18 3.84 -13.95
C ILE A 210 -4.23 4.47 -14.88
N THR A 211 -3.77 5.18 -15.90
CA THR A 211 -4.61 5.78 -16.95
C THR A 211 -4.38 5.10 -18.30
N GLY A 212 -5.24 5.42 -19.27
CA GLY A 212 -5.11 4.93 -20.64
C GLY A 212 -6.48 4.74 -21.30
N PRO A 213 -6.53 4.58 -22.62
CA PRO A 213 -7.78 4.43 -23.36
C PRO A 213 -8.53 3.15 -22.96
N GLN A 214 -9.80 3.06 -23.37
CA GLN A 214 -10.58 1.83 -23.21
C GLN A 214 -9.86 0.66 -23.91
N GLY A 215 -9.79 -0.49 -23.23
CA GLY A 215 -9.11 -1.67 -23.77
C GLY A 215 -7.58 -1.68 -23.59
N ALA A 216 -6.99 -0.78 -22.80
CA ALA A 216 -5.56 -0.77 -22.47
C ALA A 216 -5.13 -1.74 -21.33
N SER A 217 -6.00 -2.67 -20.90
CA SER A 217 -5.73 -3.64 -19.81
C SER A 217 -5.44 -3.04 -18.42
N LYS A 218 -5.98 -1.85 -18.10
CA LYS A 218 -5.82 -1.19 -16.78
C LYS A 218 -6.23 -2.06 -15.59
N THR A 219 -7.43 -2.65 -15.66
CA THR A 219 -7.95 -3.58 -14.63
C THR A 219 -7.07 -4.83 -14.52
N THR A 220 -6.60 -5.37 -15.64
CA THR A 220 -5.69 -6.51 -15.67
C THR A 220 -4.37 -6.19 -14.97
N LEU A 221 -3.78 -5.03 -15.25
CA LEU A 221 -2.55 -4.60 -14.58
C LEU A 221 -2.76 -4.41 -13.07
N ALA A 222 -3.87 -3.80 -12.65
CA ALA A 222 -4.20 -3.70 -11.23
C ALA A 222 -4.28 -5.08 -10.55
N ARG A 223 -4.86 -6.08 -11.23
CA ARG A 223 -4.88 -7.48 -10.75
C ARG A 223 -3.49 -8.12 -10.69
N VAL A 224 -2.63 -7.87 -11.68
CA VAL A 224 -1.23 -8.33 -11.67
C VAL A 224 -0.47 -7.75 -10.47
N ILE A 225 -0.61 -6.45 -10.20
CA ILE A 225 0.02 -5.77 -9.05
C ILE A 225 -0.49 -6.39 -7.74
N ARG A 226 -1.81 -6.56 -7.59
CA ARG A 226 -2.39 -7.21 -6.41
C ARG A 226 -1.88 -8.62 -6.23
N ALA A 227 -1.73 -9.39 -7.31
CA ALA A 227 -1.16 -10.72 -7.24
C ALA A 227 0.33 -10.73 -6.81
N LEU A 228 1.08 -9.65 -6.99
CA LEU A 228 2.46 -9.57 -6.49
C LEU A 228 2.54 -9.10 -5.04
N ILE A 229 1.68 -8.17 -4.62
CA ILE A 229 1.80 -7.52 -3.31
C ILE A 229 0.85 -8.08 -2.26
N ASP A 230 -0.46 -8.14 -2.54
CA ASP A 230 -1.47 -8.59 -1.58
C ASP A 230 -2.64 -9.29 -2.30
N PRO A 231 -2.44 -10.58 -2.67
CA PRO A 231 -3.46 -11.35 -3.36
C PRO A 231 -4.73 -11.46 -2.53
N SER A 232 -5.88 -11.43 -3.19
CA SER A 232 -7.17 -11.53 -2.50
C SER A 232 -8.18 -12.34 -3.31
N LEU A 233 -9.00 -13.12 -2.60
CA LEU A 233 -10.13 -13.87 -3.15
C LEU A 233 -11.22 -12.93 -3.69
N ALA A 234 -11.31 -11.71 -3.15
CA ALA A 234 -12.20 -10.68 -3.67
C ALA A 234 -11.55 -9.98 -4.88
N THR A 235 -11.94 -10.40 -6.09
CA THR A 235 -11.32 -9.98 -7.36
C THR A 235 -11.49 -8.50 -7.68
N ALA A 236 -12.57 -7.84 -7.24
CA ALA A 236 -12.78 -6.41 -7.44
C ALA A 236 -13.44 -5.77 -6.20
N ARG A 237 -12.95 -4.60 -5.79
CA ARG A 237 -13.66 -3.72 -4.83
C ARG A 237 -14.14 -2.50 -5.60
N SER A 238 -15.44 -2.21 -5.49
CA SER A 238 -15.97 -0.91 -5.89
C SER A 238 -15.30 0.21 -5.10
N ALA A 239 -15.32 1.41 -5.68
CA ALA A 239 -14.93 2.63 -4.97
C ALA A 239 -15.65 2.71 -3.62
N PRO A 240 -14.95 3.05 -2.52
CA PRO A 240 -15.60 3.30 -1.25
C PRO A 240 -16.50 4.54 -1.41
N SER A 241 -17.74 4.44 -0.97
CA SER A 241 -18.73 5.53 -1.11
C SER A 241 -18.52 6.61 -0.06
N ASN A 242 -17.84 6.28 1.02
CA ASN A 242 -17.56 7.19 2.11
C ASN A 242 -16.25 6.84 2.81
N ASP A 243 -15.88 7.79 3.63
CA ASP A 243 -14.75 7.80 4.54
C ASP A 243 -14.66 6.50 5.39
N ARG A 244 -15.78 6.00 5.89
CA ARG A 244 -15.86 4.78 6.72
C ARG A 244 -15.58 3.50 5.92
N ASP A 245 -16.13 3.38 4.71
CA ASP A 245 -15.91 2.20 3.85
C ASP A 245 -14.44 2.07 3.46
N LEU A 246 -13.78 3.21 3.21
CA LEU A 246 -12.36 3.28 2.93
C LEU A 246 -11.52 2.83 4.14
N ALA A 247 -11.89 3.27 5.34
CA ALA A 247 -11.29 2.82 6.59
C ALA A 247 -11.40 1.30 6.81
N ILE A 248 -12.56 0.71 6.53
CA ILE A 248 -12.77 -0.75 6.59
C ILE A 248 -11.89 -1.46 5.55
N ALA A 249 -11.78 -0.90 4.34
CA ALA A 249 -10.91 -1.43 3.31
C ALA A 249 -9.45 -1.43 3.75
N ALA A 250 -8.95 -0.33 4.31
CA ALA A 250 -7.59 -0.17 4.84
C ALA A 250 -7.27 -1.09 6.02
N HIS A 251 -8.26 -1.40 6.85
CA HIS A 251 -8.11 -2.36 7.93
C HIS A 251 -7.94 -3.80 7.43
N ASN A 252 -8.59 -4.15 6.32
CA ASN A 252 -8.71 -5.52 5.81
C ASN A 252 -7.88 -5.80 4.54
N ALA A 253 -7.02 -4.89 4.11
CA ALA A 253 -6.10 -5.11 2.99
C ALA A 253 -4.82 -4.31 3.20
N TYR A 254 -3.69 -4.89 2.80
CA TYR A 254 -2.42 -4.20 2.77
C TYR A 254 -2.33 -3.30 1.53
N LEU A 255 -2.68 -3.81 0.35
CA LEU A 255 -2.78 -3.01 -0.88
C LEU A 255 -4.24 -2.69 -1.17
N LEU A 256 -4.59 -1.40 -1.18
CA LEU A 256 -5.90 -0.97 -1.68
C LEU A 256 -5.87 -0.87 -3.20
N SER A 257 -6.92 -1.35 -3.85
CA SER A 257 -7.04 -1.26 -5.31
C SER A 257 -8.47 -0.89 -5.65
N PHE A 258 -8.63 0.29 -6.25
CA PHE A 258 -9.92 0.82 -6.70
C PHE A 258 -9.94 0.86 -8.22
N ASP A 259 -10.84 0.07 -8.79
CA ASP A 259 -10.95 -0.17 -10.23
C ASP A 259 -12.11 0.64 -10.81
N ASN A 260 -11.94 1.10 -12.06
CA ASN A 260 -12.91 1.85 -12.84
C ASN A 260 -13.42 3.12 -12.13
N MET A 261 -12.51 3.89 -11.53
CA MET A 261 -12.84 5.19 -10.95
C MET A 261 -13.10 6.21 -12.07
N SER A 262 -14.20 6.94 -11.96
CA SER A 262 -14.53 8.03 -12.89
C SER A 262 -14.07 9.40 -12.37
N GLN A 263 -14.21 9.62 -11.06
CA GLN A 263 -13.87 10.88 -10.38
C GLN A 263 -13.48 10.62 -8.93
N ILE A 264 -12.76 11.57 -8.33
CA ILE A 264 -12.42 11.59 -6.90
C ILE A 264 -12.98 12.88 -6.31
N SER A 265 -13.87 12.77 -5.32
CA SER A 265 -14.40 13.92 -4.61
C SER A 265 -13.31 14.60 -3.76
N PRO A 266 -13.44 15.89 -3.39
CA PRO A 266 -12.48 16.55 -2.51
C PRO A 266 -12.25 15.80 -1.20
N GLN A 267 -13.33 15.29 -0.58
CA GLN A 267 -13.28 14.50 0.64
C GLN A 267 -12.51 13.18 0.45
N MET A 268 -12.81 12.44 -0.63
CA MET A 268 -12.10 11.20 -0.93
C MET A 268 -10.61 11.47 -1.20
N SER A 269 -10.27 12.55 -1.89
CA SER A 269 -8.87 12.95 -2.11
C SER A 269 -8.13 13.15 -0.79
N ASP A 270 -8.74 13.87 0.15
CA ASP A 270 -8.14 14.13 1.46
C ASP A 270 -8.02 12.82 2.27
N ALA A 271 -8.99 11.92 2.14
CA ALA A 271 -8.99 10.60 2.79
C ALA A 271 -7.89 9.67 2.24
N LEU A 272 -7.71 9.61 0.92
CA LEU A 272 -6.63 8.88 0.27
C LEU A 272 -5.27 9.43 0.71
N CYS A 273 -5.08 10.76 0.75
CA CYS A 273 -3.85 11.37 1.24
C CYS A 273 -3.53 10.98 2.69
N ARG A 274 -4.54 10.97 3.59
CA ARG A 274 -4.35 10.52 4.98
C ARG A 274 -3.88 9.06 5.04
N ILE A 275 -4.47 8.17 4.25
CA ILE A 275 -4.08 6.74 4.23
C ILE A 275 -2.68 6.54 3.61
N SER A 276 -2.31 7.35 2.62
CA SER A 276 -0.95 7.28 2.02
C SER A 276 0.12 7.57 3.08
N THR A 277 -0.12 8.55 3.97
CA THR A 277 0.86 8.98 4.97
C THR A 277 0.65 8.40 6.38
N GLY A 278 -0.43 7.64 6.61
CA GLY A 278 -0.76 7.10 7.93
C GLY A 278 -1.37 8.13 8.89
N GLY A 279 -1.98 9.20 8.36
CA GLY A 279 -2.69 10.19 9.17
C GLY A 279 -3.86 9.56 9.91
N GLY A 280 -3.94 9.81 11.22
CA GLY A 280 -4.95 9.27 12.12
C GLY A 280 -6.38 9.56 11.65
N TRP A 281 -7.22 8.55 11.70
CA TRP A 281 -8.64 8.65 11.35
C TRP A 281 -9.52 8.60 12.58
N SER A 282 -10.31 9.62 12.91
CA SER A 282 -11.37 9.50 13.92
C SER A 282 -12.71 9.14 13.28
N GLY A 283 -13.22 7.95 13.56
CA GLY A 283 -14.55 7.51 13.11
C GLY A 283 -15.30 6.71 14.18
N ARG A 284 -16.63 6.84 14.23
CA ARG A 284 -17.51 6.05 15.11
C ARG A 284 -17.64 4.62 14.57
N ALA A 285 -17.38 3.61 15.40
CA ALA A 285 -17.53 2.18 15.06
C ALA A 285 -18.99 1.79 14.71
N LEU A 286 -19.20 0.66 14.01
CA LEU A 286 -20.52 0.01 13.86
C LEU A 286 -20.54 -1.20 14.78
N TYR A 287 -21.64 -1.32 15.52
CA TYR A 287 -22.05 -2.39 16.43
C TYR A 287 -21.14 -2.64 17.67
N HIS A 288 -21.74 -2.39 18.84
CA HIS A 288 -21.23 -2.60 20.20
C HIS A 288 -19.84 -2.01 20.52
N ASP A 289 -19.74 -0.68 20.50
CA ASP A 289 -19.12 0.15 21.56
C ASP A 289 -18.82 1.54 20.99
N ALA A 290 -19.29 2.58 21.68
CA ALA A 290 -19.11 3.98 21.32
C ALA A 290 -17.66 4.47 21.56
N LYS A 291 -16.66 3.74 21.07
CA LYS A 291 -15.25 4.15 21.09
C LYS A 291 -14.85 4.65 19.71
N GLU A 292 -14.34 5.88 19.69
CA GLU A 292 -13.67 6.46 18.54
C GLU A 292 -12.49 5.55 18.16
N MET A 293 -12.58 4.90 16.99
CA MET A 293 -11.45 4.13 16.49
C MET A 293 -10.54 5.08 15.73
N VAL A 294 -9.40 5.42 16.33
CA VAL A 294 -8.29 6.06 15.62
C VAL A 294 -7.67 5.02 14.68
N LEU A 295 -7.77 5.13 13.35
CA LEU A 295 -7.01 4.25 12.43
C LEU A 295 -5.66 4.88 12.13
N GLU A 296 -4.57 4.17 12.44
CA GLU A 296 -3.19 4.63 12.25
C GLU A 296 -2.47 3.62 11.35
N TYR A 297 -2.98 3.48 10.13
CA TYR A 297 -2.36 2.60 9.16
C TYR A 297 -2.08 3.39 7.89
N SER A 298 -0.85 3.26 7.41
CA SER A 298 -0.49 3.66 6.05
C SER A 298 -0.66 2.48 5.10
N ARG A 299 -1.21 2.72 3.91
CA ARG A 299 -1.43 1.69 2.88
C ARG A 299 -0.99 2.17 1.50
N PRO A 300 -0.24 1.35 0.73
CA PRO A 300 -0.11 1.58 -0.71
C PRO A 300 -1.47 1.43 -1.39
N MET A 301 -1.65 2.16 -2.49
CA MET A 301 -2.93 2.19 -3.20
C MET A 301 -2.72 2.18 -4.71
N VAL A 302 -3.60 1.47 -5.41
CA VAL A 302 -3.73 1.49 -6.87
C VAL A 302 -5.09 2.08 -7.22
N LEU A 303 -5.08 3.14 -8.02
CA LEU A 303 -6.25 3.76 -8.62
C LEU A 303 -6.16 3.54 -10.13
N ASN A 304 -7.28 3.20 -10.77
CA ASN A 304 -7.31 3.26 -12.22
C ASN A 304 -8.58 3.93 -12.74
N GLY A 305 -8.47 4.51 -13.92
CA GLY A 305 -9.53 5.26 -14.58
C GLY A 305 -9.22 5.48 -16.06
N ILE A 306 -10.19 6.00 -16.80
CA ILE A 306 -9.97 6.36 -18.21
C ILE A 306 -9.11 7.62 -18.31
N ILE A 307 -9.39 8.60 -17.44
CA ILE A 307 -8.70 9.88 -17.35
C ILE A 307 -7.91 9.96 -16.03
N SER A 308 -7.01 10.92 -15.92
CA SER A 308 -6.35 11.22 -14.64
C SER A 308 -7.38 11.70 -13.61
N LEU A 309 -7.32 11.06 -12.45
CA LEU A 309 -8.20 11.18 -11.28
C LEU A 309 -7.59 12.12 -10.24
N ALA A 310 -6.27 12.07 -10.09
CA ALA A 310 -5.52 12.96 -9.22
C ALA A 310 -5.49 14.37 -9.82
N ARG A 311 -6.43 15.23 -9.40
CA ARG A 311 -6.47 16.65 -9.84
C ARG A 311 -6.06 17.63 -8.76
N ARG A 312 -6.20 17.25 -7.49
CA ARG A 312 -5.82 18.12 -6.36
C ARG A 312 -4.30 18.07 -6.15
N PRO A 313 -3.63 19.21 -5.90
CA PRO A 313 -2.17 19.26 -5.76
C PRO A 313 -1.62 18.26 -4.74
N ASP A 314 -2.27 18.14 -3.57
CA ASP A 314 -1.82 17.24 -2.50
C ASP A 314 -1.87 15.76 -2.92
N LEU A 315 -2.92 15.34 -3.65
CA LEU A 315 -3.03 13.97 -4.16
C LEU A 315 -2.05 13.73 -5.32
N LEU A 316 -1.91 14.70 -6.22
CA LEU A 316 -0.98 14.66 -7.34
C LEU A 316 0.46 14.41 -6.88
N GLU A 317 0.92 15.12 -5.85
CA GLU A 317 2.29 14.99 -5.33
C GLU A 317 2.58 13.63 -4.66
N ARG A 318 1.54 12.89 -4.25
CA ARG A 318 1.65 11.53 -3.68
C ARG A 318 1.42 10.44 -4.73
N THR A 319 1.09 10.83 -5.96
CA THR A 319 0.69 9.90 -7.02
C THR A 319 1.86 9.65 -7.98
N ILE A 320 2.06 8.38 -8.31
CA ILE A 320 2.93 7.92 -9.40
C ILE A 320 2.00 7.63 -10.59
N PRO A 321 1.96 8.48 -11.63
CA PRO A 321 1.12 8.26 -12.79
C PRO A 321 1.79 7.31 -13.79
N ILE A 322 1.05 6.30 -14.22
CA ILE A 322 1.39 5.45 -15.36
C ILE A 322 0.30 5.49 -16.42
N GLU A 323 0.71 5.68 -17.67
CA GLU A 323 -0.20 5.68 -18.81
C GLU A 323 0.02 4.40 -19.63
N LEU A 324 -1.05 3.62 -19.80
CA LEU A 324 -1.03 2.42 -20.63
C LEU A 324 -1.34 2.76 -22.08
N GLN A 325 -0.58 2.15 -22.98
CA GLN A 325 -0.79 2.26 -24.41
C GLN A 325 -1.96 1.35 -24.85
N PRO A 326 -2.53 1.57 -26.05
CA PRO A 326 -3.46 0.61 -26.66
C PRO A 326 -2.80 -0.75 -26.90
N ILE A 327 -3.54 -1.83 -26.67
CA ILE A 327 -3.06 -3.19 -26.92
C ILE A 327 -3.00 -3.44 -28.42
N LYS A 328 -1.81 -3.70 -28.96
CA LYS A 328 -1.61 -4.02 -30.38
C LYS A 328 -1.98 -5.47 -30.70
N VAL A 329 -1.60 -6.41 -29.83
CA VAL A 329 -1.83 -7.84 -29.99
C VAL A 329 -2.65 -8.35 -28.81
N ARG A 330 -3.87 -8.81 -29.09
CA ARG A 330 -4.75 -9.36 -28.04
C ARG A 330 -4.35 -10.79 -27.71
N ARG A 331 -4.38 -11.10 -26.42
CA ARG A 331 -4.17 -12.45 -25.86
C ARG A 331 -5.39 -12.81 -25.03
N SER A 332 -5.67 -14.10 -24.86
CA SER A 332 -6.74 -14.50 -23.94
C SER A 332 -6.31 -14.25 -22.49
N GLU A 333 -7.29 -14.04 -21.62
CA GLU A 333 -7.03 -13.85 -20.20
C GLU A 333 -6.39 -15.10 -19.58
N ASP A 334 -6.84 -16.30 -19.97
CA ASP A 334 -6.29 -17.57 -19.48
C ASP A 334 -4.82 -17.76 -19.85
N GLU A 335 -4.44 -17.41 -21.09
CA GLU A 335 -3.05 -17.45 -21.55
C GLU A 335 -2.18 -16.48 -20.75
N LEU A 336 -2.67 -15.25 -20.55
CA LEU A 336 -1.97 -14.24 -19.74
C LEU A 336 -1.72 -14.72 -18.32
N TRP A 337 -2.74 -15.27 -17.64
CA TRP A 337 -2.62 -15.74 -16.26
C TRP A 337 -1.77 -16.99 -16.12
N ARG A 338 -1.80 -17.89 -17.11
CA ARG A 338 -0.92 -19.06 -17.15
C ARG A 338 0.55 -18.63 -17.22
N ASP A 339 0.87 -17.76 -18.16
CA ASP A 339 2.24 -17.29 -18.37
C ASP A 339 2.73 -16.45 -17.19
N PHE A 340 1.87 -15.57 -16.66
CA PHE A 340 2.20 -14.80 -15.47
C PHE A 340 2.42 -15.72 -14.27
N GLY A 341 1.57 -16.71 -14.07
CA GLY A 341 1.70 -17.70 -13.00
C GLY A 341 3.03 -18.45 -13.03
N ALA A 342 3.54 -18.76 -14.23
CA ALA A 342 4.81 -19.46 -14.41
C ALA A 342 6.03 -18.62 -13.98
N VAL A 343 5.99 -17.29 -14.18
CA VAL A 343 7.12 -16.39 -13.84
C VAL A 343 6.94 -15.65 -12.52
N ARG A 344 5.74 -15.68 -11.92
CA ARG A 344 5.42 -14.96 -10.67
C ARG A 344 6.37 -15.27 -9.51
N PRO A 345 6.79 -16.53 -9.25
CA PRO A 345 7.80 -16.82 -8.22
C PRO A 345 9.14 -16.08 -8.43
N LEU A 346 9.60 -15.99 -9.69
CA LEU A 346 10.85 -15.33 -10.06
C LEU A 346 10.73 -13.80 -9.94
N ILE A 347 9.57 -13.23 -10.30
CA ILE A 347 9.29 -11.80 -10.12
C ILE A 347 9.28 -11.46 -8.62
N LEU A 348 8.67 -12.30 -7.77
CA LEU A 348 8.70 -12.08 -6.32
C LEU A 348 10.10 -12.18 -5.73
N GLY A 349 10.90 -13.16 -6.15
CA GLY A 349 12.29 -13.26 -5.72
C GLY A 349 13.09 -11.99 -6.05
N ALA A 350 12.96 -11.49 -7.28
CA ALA A 350 13.61 -10.25 -7.70
C ALA A 350 13.09 -9.01 -6.94
N LEU A 351 11.81 -8.98 -6.57
CA LEU A 351 11.26 -7.92 -5.72
C LEU A 351 11.89 -7.95 -4.32
N TYR A 352 12.12 -9.13 -3.75
CA TYR A 352 12.76 -9.28 -2.44
C TYR A 352 14.28 -9.05 -2.49
N ASP A 353 14.93 -9.33 -3.63
CA ASP A 353 16.31 -8.90 -3.88
C ASP A 353 16.42 -7.37 -3.87
N ALA A 354 15.43 -6.67 -4.45
CA ALA A 354 15.36 -5.21 -4.39
C ALA A 354 15.17 -4.66 -2.98
N VAL A 355 14.33 -5.29 -2.16
CA VAL A 355 14.18 -4.97 -0.74
C VAL A 355 15.50 -5.17 0.03
N ALA A 356 16.18 -6.30 -0.19
CA ALA A 356 17.47 -6.58 0.44
C ALA A 356 18.52 -5.53 0.04
N CYS A 357 18.55 -5.13 -1.24
CA CYS A 357 19.40 -4.06 -1.74
C CYS A 357 19.11 -2.73 -1.02
N SER A 358 17.84 -2.33 -0.89
CA SER A 358 17.45 -1.13 -0.16
C SER A 358 17.92 -1.16 1.31
N LEU A 359 17.76 -2.30 1.99
CA LEU A 359 18.21 -2.48 3.37
C LEU A 359 19.73 -2.34 3.51
N SER A 360 20.49 -2.92 2.58
CA SER A 360 21.96 -2.88 2.59
C SER A 360 22.54 -1.48 2.39
N ARG A 361 21.77 -0.57 1.78
CA ARG A 361 22.20 0.77 1.36
C ARG A 361 21.57 1.92 2.13
N ARG A 362 20.75 1.63 3.15
CA ARG A 362 20.03 2.65 3.96
C ARG A 362 20.92 3.66 4.70
N HIS A 363 22.21 3.36 4.88
CA HIS A 363 23.17 4.24 5.56
C HIS A 363 23.88 5.21 4.60
N LEU A 364 23.61 5.12 3.30
CA LEU A 364 24.14 6.07 2.32
C LEU A 364 23.49 7.45 2.51
N PRO A 365 24.20 8.53 2.15
CA PRO A 365 23.63 9.87 2.16
C PRO A 365 22.38 9.95 1.28
N GLU A 366 21.42 10.76 1.71
CA GLU A 366 20.21 10.99 0.93
C GLU A 366 20.53 11.72 -0.39
N PRO A 367 19.91 11.32 -1.51
CA PRO A 367 20.04 12.03 -2.77
C PRO A 367 19.34 13.39 -2.71
N THR A 368 19.82 14.34 -3.50
CA THR A 368 19.23 15.68 -3.61
C THR A 368 17.94 15.67 -4.45
N GLY A 369 17.04 16.64 -4.22
CA GLY A 369 15.86 16.84 -5.09
C GLY A 369 14.67 15.92 -4.80
N LEU A 370 14.56 15.43 -3.57
CA LEU A 370 13.53 14.46 -3.15
C LEU A 370 12.09 14.91 -3.49
N PRO A 371 11.21 13.96 -3.87
CA PRO A 371 9.78 14.21 -4.00
C PRO A 371 9.07 14.27 -2.64
N ARG A 372 7.78 14.64 -2.63
CA ARG A 372 6.92 14.76 -1.44
C ARG A 372 6.95 13.51 -0.55
N LEU A 373 7.09 12.33 -1.16
CA LEU A 373 7.24 11.04 -0.49
C LEU A 373 8.71 10.62 -0.44
N ALA A 374 9.52 11.46 0.20
CA ALA A 374 10.98 11.36 0.27
C ALA A 374 11.44 9.95 0.70
N ASP A 375 10.92 9.43 1.82
CA ASP A 375 11.23 8.11 2.34
C ASP A 375 11.05 6.98 1.32
N SER A 376 9.94 7.00 0.59
CA SER A 376 9.66 6.02 -0.47
C SER A 376 10.61 6.19 -1.65
N ALA A 377 10.95 7.42 -2.02
CA ALA A 377 11.89 7.69 -3.10
C ALA A 377 13.32 7.27 -2.75
N VAL A 378 13.79 7.53 -1.53
CA VAL A 378 15.08 7.05 -1.02
C VAL A 378 15.11 5.52 -0.98
N TRP A 379 14.02 4.90 -0.53
CA TRP A 379 13.89 3.44 -0.50
C TRP A 379 14.06 2.80 -1.89
N VAL A 380 13.36 3.34 -2.90
CA VAL A 380 13.46 2.87 -4.28
C VAL A 380 14.83 3.21 -4.89
N HIS A 381 15.36 4.40 -4.63
CA HIS A 381 16.71 4.80 -5.07
C HIS A 381 17.78 3.81 -4.56
N ASN A 382 17.66 3.38 -3.30
CA ASN A 382 18.57 2.40 -2.73
C ASN A 382 18.44 1.01 -3.38
N ALA A 383 17.32 0.69 -4.01
CA ALA A 383 17.13 -0.57 -4.75
C ALA A 383 17.72 -0.54 -6.16
N GLU A 384 17.99 0.63 -6.76
CA GLU A 384 18.36 0.79 -8.18
C GLU A 384 19.46 -0.18 -8.67
N PRO A 385 20.54 -0.47 -7.91
CA PRO A 385 21.55 -1.43 -8.36
C PRO A 385 20.99 -2.83 -8.64
N SER A 386 20.08 -3.34 -7.79
CA SER A 386 19.42 -4.65 -7.99
C SER A 386 18.45 -4.65 -9.17
N LEU A 387 17.96 -3.46 -9.54
CA LEU A 387 17.06 -3.26 -10.68
C LEU A 387 17.83 -3.08 -11.99
N GLY A 388 19.17 -2.99 -11.93
CA GLY A 388 20.02 -2.67 -13.09
C GLY A 388 19.87 -1.23 -13.57
N TRP A 389 19.43 -0.31 -12.70
CA TRP A 389 19.20 1.09 -13.07
C TRP A 389 20.42 1.96 -12.72
N PRO A 390 20.73 2.97 -13.56
CA PRO A 390 21.68 4.01 -13.18
C PRO A 390 21.27 4.73 -11.89
N PRO A 391 22.22 5.18 -11.05
CA PRO A 391 21.91 5.93 -9.85
C PRO A 391 21.08 7.20 -10.15
N GLY A 392 20.01 7.42 -9.39
CA GLY A 392 19.12 8.57 -9.47
C GLY A 392 17.99 8.44 -10.49
N THR A 393 17.88 7.31 -11.20
CA THR A 393 16.85 7.06 -12.22
C THR A 393 15.44 7.34 -11.68
N PHE A 394 15.06 6.78 -10.53
CA PHE A 394 13.71 6.92 -10.02
C PHE A 394 13.38 8.37 -9.59
N ILE A 395 14.33 9.06 -8.97
CA ILE A 395 14.15 10.46 -8.55
C ILE A 395 14.02 11.38 -9.75
N ASN A 396 14.79 11.14 -10.81
CA ASN A 396 14.70 11.88 -12.06
C ASN A 396 13.33 11.67 -12.71
N LEU A 397 12.84 10.43 -12.78
CA LEU A 397 11.49 10.11 -13.28
C LEU A 397 10.40 10.86 -12.49
N MET A 398 10.48 10.86 -11.16
CA MET A 398 9.50 11.57 -10.31
C MET A 398 9.61 13.10 -10.43
N THR A 399 10.79 13.62 -10.72
CA THR A 399 11.00 15.04 -10.99
C THR A 399 10.40 15.45 -12.32
N GLU A 400 10.56 14.62 -13.36
CA GLU A 400 9.93 14.82 -14.66
C GLU A 400 8.40 14.77 -14.57
N VAL A 401 7.83 13.85 -13.78
CA VAL A 401 6.38 13.80 -13.49
C VAL A 401 5.89 15.15 -12.95
N ARG A 402 6.60 15.71 -11.96
CA ARG A 402 6.26 17.01 -11.37
C ARG A 402 6.34 18.13 -12.39
N ARG A 403 7.42 18.19 -13.19
CA ARG A 403 7.58 19.18 -14.26
C ARG A 403 6.46 19.11 -15.29
N ASN A 404 6.13 17.91 -15.77
CA ASN A 404 5.07 17.69 -16.76
C ASN A 404 3.68 18.03 -16.20
N ALA A 405 3.42 17.77 -14.91
CA ALA A 405 2.19 18.22 -14.25
C ALA A 405 2.10 19.75 -14.18
N ALA A 406 3.19 20.42 -13.81
CA ALA A 406 3.25 21.88 -13.74
C ALA A 406 3.03 22.52 -15.12
N ARG A 407 3.71 22.02 -16.16
CA ARG A 407 3.52 22.47 -17.55
C ARG A 407 2.08 22.32 -18.04
N ARG A 408 1.45 21.17 -17.79
CA ARG A 408 0.04 20.96 -18.16
C ARG A 408 -0.90 21.96 -17.49
N ALA A 409 -0.69 22.26 -16.21
CA ALA A 409 -1.48 23.26 -15.50
C ALA A 409 -1.29 24.67 -16.09
N LEU A 410 -0.09 25.01 -16.57
CA LEU A 410 0.16 26.28 -17.26
C LEU A 410 -0.57 26.35 -18.62
N HIS A 411 -0.59 25.24 -19.38
CA HIS A 411 -1.27 25.15 -20.67
C HIS A 411 -2.81 25.22 -20.58
N GLU A 412 -3.41 25.10 -19.40
CA GLU A 412 -4.85 25.36 -19.21
C GLU A 412 -5.22 26.84 -19.42
N TYR A 413 -4.24 27.75 -19.33
CA TYR A 413 -4.42 29.19 -19.45
C TYR A 413 -3.80 29.70 -20.75
N ASP A 414 -4.61 29.69 -21.81
CA ASP A 414 -4.16 30.08 -23.14
C ASP A 414 -3.64 31.53 -23.18
N GLY A 415 -2.47 31.72 -23.76
CA GLY A 415 -1.79 33.01 -23.83
C GLY A 415 -1.14 33.51 -22.54
N LEU A 416 -1.29 32.83 -21.38
CA LEU A 416 -0.76 33.32 -20.11
C LEU A 416 0.77 33.47 -20.13
N LEU A 417 1.49 32.42 -20.55
CA LEU A 417 2.96 32.46 -20.62
C LEU A 417 3.44 33.57 -21.58
N ALA A 418 2.83 33.67 -22.76
CA ALA A 418 3.17 34.69 -23.75
C ALA A 418 2.91 36.11 -23.22
N ALA A 419 1.78 36.34 -22.53
CA ALA A 419 1.48 37.61 -21.91
C ALA A 419 2.49 37.98 -20.82
N LEU A 420 2.90 37.02 -19.98
CA LEU A 420 3.92 37.27 -18.96
C LEU A 420 5.29 37.59 -19.57
N ILE A 421 5.68 36.92 -20.66
CA ILE A 421 6.90 37.23 -21.41
C ILE A 421 6.85 38.67 -21.94
N CYS A 422 5.77 39.05 -22.63
CA CYS A 422 5.58 40.42 -23.13
C CYS A 422 5.62 41.47 -22.00
N LEU A 423 5.09 41.14 -20.82
CA LEU A 423 5.10 42.02 -19.65
C LEU A 423 6.53 42.24 -19.12
N VAL A 424 7.33 41.17 -19.04
CA VAL A 424 8.73 41.24 -18.62
C VAL A 424 9.58 42.00 -19.65
N ASP A 425 9.40 41.73 -20.94
CA ASP A 425 10.10 42.44 -22.02
C ASP A 425 9.81 43.94 -22.04
N SER A 426 8.56 44.31 -21.75
CA SER A 426 8.15 45.71 -21.62
C SER A 426 8.83 46.40 -20.43
N ALA A 427 8.97 45.69 -19.30
CA ALA A 427 9.69 46.20 -18.13
C ALA A 427 11.19 46.37 -18.40
N HIS A 428 11.80 45.42 -19.12
CA HIS A 428 13.20 45.47 -19.56
C HIS A 428 13.46 46.65 -20.49
N SER A 429 12.56 46.87 -21.45
CA SER A 429 12.64 48.02 -22.37
C SER A 429 12.54 49.37 -21.65
N ALA A 430 11.87 49.40 -20.49
CA ALA A 430 11.79 50.56 -19.61
C ALA A 430 12.98 50.70 -18.62
N GLY A 431 14.00 49.83 -18.73
CA GLY A 431 15.20 49.83 -17.88
C GLY A 431 15.06 49.09 -16.55
N GLY A 432 13.94 48.39 -16.31
CA GLY A 432 13.73 47.53 -15.13
C GLY A 432 14.25 46.11 -15.35
N LYS A 433 14.73 45.42 -14.30
CA LYS A 433 15.13 44.01 -14.39
C LYS A 433 13.97 43.02 -14.28
N GLU A 434 12.85 43.49 -13.74
CA GLU A 434 11.66 42.71 -13.44
C GLU A 434 10.45 43.64 -13.51
N TRP A 435 9.29 43.08 -13.85
CA TRP A 435 8.03 43.78 -13.71
C TRP A 435 7.58 43.75 -12.25
N LYS A 436 7.23 44.91 -11.69
CA LYS A 436 6.72 45.06 -10.32
C LYS A 436 5.35 45.71 -10.33
N GLY A 437 4.36 45.05 -9.76
CA GLY A 437 3.01 45.59 -9.63
C GLY A 437 2.15 44.88 -8.61
N THR A 438 0.93 45.35 -8.41
CA THR A 438 -0.07 44.64 -7.61
C THR A 438 -0.73 43.53 -8.42
N MET A 439 -1.39 42.59 -7.73
CA MET A 439 -2.17 41.55 -8.41
C MET A 439 -3.35 42.13 -9.22
N SER A 440 -3.85 43.30 -8.84
CA SER A 440 -4.87 44.04 -9.59
C SER A 440 -4.31 44.60 -10.90
N ASP A 441 -3.07 45.13 -10.86
CA ASP A 441 -2.38 45.62 -12.05
C ASP A 441 -2.11 44.47 -13.03
N LEU A 442 -1.66 43.33 -12.51
CA LEU A 442 -1.42 42.13 -13.31
C LEU A 442 -2.71 41.62 -13.94
N LEU A 443 -3.80 41.49 -13.17
CA LEU A 443 -5.08 41.03 -13.71
C LEU A 443 -5.59 41.97 -14.81
N THR A 444 -5.47 43.29 -14.61
CA THR A 444 -5.87 44.28 -15.61
C THR A 444 -5.07 44.12 -16.90
N TYR A 445 -3.77 43.88 -16.81
CA TYR A 445 -2.91 43.63 -17.97
C TYR A 445 -3.29 42.32 -18.70
N LEU A 446 -3.47 41.22 -17.96
CA LEU A 446 -3.77 39.92 -18.55
C LEU A 446 -5.14 39.89 -19.23
N VAL A 447 -6.16 40.54 -18.64
CA VAL A 447 -7.48 40.70 -19.26
C VAL A 447 -7.41 41.51 -20.56
N LYS A 448 -6.59 42.58 -20.59
CA LYS A 448 -6.36 43.36 -21.81
C LYS A 448 -5.65 42.57 -22.91
N THR A 449 -4.89 41.56 -22.54
CA THR A 449 -4.14 40.68 -23.45
C THR A 449 -4.96 39.43 -23.84
N GLU A 450 -6.26 39.43 -23.51
CA GLU A 450 -7.21 38.37 -23.86
C GLU A 450 -6.82 36.95 -23.40
N VAL A 451 -6.09 36.85 -22.28
CA VAL A 451 -5.71 35.55 -21.69
C VAL A 451 -6.95 34.79 -21.22
N GLY A 452 -7.12 33.57 -21.72
CA GLY A 452 -8.29 32.74 -21.46
C GLY A 452 -8.31 32.10 -20.06
N GLY A 453 -9.51 31.87 -19.52
CA GLY A 453 -9.71 31.04 -18.32
C GLY A 453 -9.31 31.66 -16.99
N LEU A 454 -8.98 32.95 -16.95
CA LEU A 454 -8.52 33.63 -15.74
C LEU A 454 -9.60 33.81 -14.67
N PRO A 455 -9.22 33.82 -13.38
CA PRO A 455 -10.12 34.21 -12.29
C PRO A 455 -10.58 35.67 -12.40
N ASN A 456 -11.84 35.95 -12.05
CA ASN A 456 -12.43 37.29 -12.12
C ASN A 456 -11.96 38.27 -11.02
N ALA A 457 -11.14 37.82 -10.06
CA ALA A 457 -10.72 38.61 -8.91
C ALA A 457 -9.19 38.53 -8.70
N PRO A 458 -8.54 39.63 -8.26
CA PRO A 458 -7.10 39.64 -7.99
C PRO A 458 -6.67 38.59 -6.95
N SER A 459 -7.52 38.29 -5.95
CA SER A 459 -7.25 37.22 -4.99
C SER A 459 -7.13 35.85 -5.66
N GLY A 460 -8.08 35.52 -6.55
CA GLY A 460 -8.08 34.29 -7.33
C GLY A 460 -6.88 34.19 -8.27
N LEU A 461 -6.49 35.30 -8.92
CA LEU A 461 -5.26 35.33 -9.73
C LEU A 461 -4.02 35.11 -8.86
N GLY A 462 -3.96 35.68 -7.67
CA GLY A 462 -2.85 35.46 -6.73
C GLY A 462 -2.69 33.99 -6.35
N ASP A 463 -3.79 33.29 -6.08
CA ASP A 463 -3.78 31.86 -5.78
C ASP A 463 -3.43 31.00 -7.01
N LEU A 464 -3.85 31.43 -8.20
CA LEU A 464 -3.43 30.82 -9.46
C LEU A 464 -1.92 30.97 -9.69
N MET A 465 -1.39 32.20 -9.64
CA MET A 465 0.02 32.48 -9.84
C MET A 465 0.90 31.73 -8.86
N ARG A 466 0.51 31.65 -7.57
CA ARG A 466 1.24 30.84 -6.57
C ARG A 466 1.31 29.36 -6.95
N ARG A 467 0.24 28.80 -7.52
CA ARG A 467 0.23 27.40 -8.00
C ARG A 467 1.07 27.21 -9.26
N LEU A 468 1.17 28.23 -10.12
CA LEU A 468 1.90 28.18 -11.37
C LEU A 468 3.39 28.55 -11.24
N VAL A 469 3.87 29.07 -10.11
CA VAL A 469 5.30 29.42 -9.92
C VAL A 469 6.25 28.30 -10.37
N PRO A 470 6.05 27.02 -10.00
CA PRO A 470 6.96 25.97 -10.43
C PRO A 470 6.95 25.76 -11.96
N ALA A 471 5.79 25.91 -12.60
CA ALA A 471 5.64 25.76 -14.05
C ALA A 471 6.32 26.93 -14.77
N LEU A 472 6.08 28.15 -14.31
CA LEU A 472 6.68 29.37 -14.86
C LEU A 472 8.20 29.36 -14.73
N ALA A 473 8.73 28.89 -13.60
CA ALA A 473 10.17 28.79 -13.37
C ALA A 473 10.88 27.79 -14.31
N GLU A 474 10.19 26.72 -14.75
CA GLU A 474 10.69 25.77 -15.75
C GLU A 474 10.64 26.36 -17.17
N GLU A 475 9.73 27.30 -17.42
CA GLU A 475 9.65 28.09 -18.67
C GLU A 475 10.51 29.38 -18.60
N GLY A 476 11.39 29.50 -17.59
CA GLY A 476 12.35 30.59 -17.47
C GLY A 476 11.79 31.90 -16.87
N ILE A 477 10.61 31.87 -16.24
CA ILE A 477 9.97 33.03 -15.60
C ILE A 477 9.95 32.83 -14.08
N ASP A 478 10.64 33.70 -13.34
CA ASP A 478 10.58 33.75 -11.88
C ASP A 478 9.46 34.69 -11.43
N VAL A 479 8.67 34.22 -10.47
CA VAL A 479 7.58 34.98 -9.84
C VAL A 479 7.79 34.99 -8.34
N THR A 480 7.97 36.17 -7.75
CA THR A 480 8.10 36.33 -6.30
C THR A 480 7.01 37.23 -5.74
N PHE A 481 6.55 36.92 -4.53
CA PHE A 481 5.50 37.67 -3.84
C PHE A 481 6.10 38.39 -2.66
N ASP A 482 5.93 39.71 -2.62
CA ASP A 482 6.50 40.57 -1.60
C ASP A 482 5.42 41.46 -0.96
N ARG A 483 5.72 42.06 0.20
CA ARG A 483 4.81 42.94 0.93
C ARG A 483 5.60 44.08 1.58
N ASN A 484 5.11 45.31 1.41
CA ASN A 484 5.61 46.49 2.14
C ASN A 484 4.48 47.19 2.92
N ARG A 485 4.67 47.40 4.23
CA ARG A 485 3.75 47.99 5.24
C ARG A 485 2.26 47.54 5.10
N ASN A 486 1.55 48.01 4.08
CA ASN A 486 0.15 47.67 3.78
C ASN A 486 -0.14 47.12 2.36
N THR A 487 0.84 47.03 1.46
CA THR A 487 0.60 46.63 0.05
C THR A 487 1.36 45.37 -0.30
N ARG A 488 0.68 44.42 -0.97
CA ARG A 488 1.28 43.20 -1.52
C ARG A 488 1.60 43.43 -3.00
N PHE A 489 2.83 43.11 -3.39
CA PHE A 489 3.29 43.20 -4.78
C PHE A 489 3.72 41.83 -5.27
N VAL A 490 3.75 41.69 -6.58
CA VAL A 490 4.32 40.56 -7.28
C VAL A 490 5.44 41.10 -8.18
N LEU A 491 6.57 40.38 -8.19
CA LEU A 491 7.69 40.63 -9.08
C LEU A 491 7.74 39.49 -10.08
N ILE A 492 7.87 39.81 -11.37
CA ILE A 492 7.94 38.84 -12.46
C ILE A 492 9.14 39.19 -13.32
N GLY A 493 10.06 38.25 -13.52
CA GLY A 493 11.27 38.47 -14.31
C GLY A 493 11.76 37.19 -14.96
N TYR A 494 12.75 37.32 -15.84
CA TYR A 494 13.44 36.14 -16.35
C TYR A 494 14.27 35.51 -15.24
N ARG A 495 14.19 34.19 -15.15
CA ARG A 495 15.00 33.39 -14.23
C ARG A 495 16.46 33.56 -14.59
N GLN A 496 17.26 34.08 -13.65
CA GLN A 496 18.70 34.11 -13.82
C GLN A 496 19.21 32.67 -13.68
N LEU A 497 19.60 32.07 -14.80
CA LEU A 497 20.39 30.84 -14.75
C LEU A 497 21.67 31.19 -14.01
N ALA A 498 21.91 30.55 -12.87
CA ALA A 498 23.23 30.59 -12.26
C ALA A 498 24.20 30.06 -13.31
N THR A 499 25.04 30.93 -13.84
CA THR A 499 26.31 30.51 -14.42
C THR A 499 27.07 29.88 -13.26
N GLU A 500 27.01 28.56 -13.12
CA GLU A 500 27.97 27.83 -12.33
C GLU A 500 29.34 28.20 -12.91
N GLY A 501 30.10 28.96 -12.12
CA GLY A 501 31.46 29.33 -12.44
C GLY A 501 32.26 28.06 -12.62
N VAL A 502 32.64 27.80 -13.87
CA VAL A 502 33.88 27.09 -14.17
C VAL A 502 34.98 28.07 -13.78
N ASP A 503 35.48 27.93 -12.55
CA ASP A 503 36.83 28.37 -12.15
C ASP A 503 37.54 27.18 -11.50
#